data_AF-A0A368NAG3-F1
#
_entry.id   AF-A0A368NAG3-F1
#
_cell.length_a   1.000
_cell.length_b   1.000
_cell.length_c   1.000
_cell.angle_alpha   90.00
_cell.angle_beta   90.00
_cell.angle_gamma   90.00
#
_symmetry.space_group_name_H-M   'P 1'
#
loop_
_entity.id
_entity.type
_entity.pdbx_description
1 polymer ?
#
loop_
_entity_poly.entity_id
_entity_poly.type
_entity_poly.pdbx_seq_one_letter_code
_entity_poly.pdbx_strand_id
1 'polypeptide(L)' 'MASSTGSKPTDELATAVGQYVLGEVSLGKAAEAAGMTRWEFDEVLLDAGFESLYGPRTNDQLKTELDAARNLGE' A
#
# COMPACT_ATOMS: atom_id res chain seq x y z
N MET A 1 -1.94 -1.26 34.38
CA MET A 1 -0.81 -0.76 33.57
C MET A 1 -1.22 -0.87 32.12
N ALA A 2 -1.68 0.22 31.51
CA ALA A 2 -1.93 0.25 30.07
C ALA A 2 -0.57 0.34 29.39
N SER A 3 -0.13 -0.75 28.74
CA SER A 3 1.08 -0.72 27.92
C SER A 3 0.77 0.15 26.70
N SER A 4 1.30 1.36 26.70
CA SER A 4 1.48 2.18 25.52
C SER A 4 2.43 1.46 24.57
N THR A 5 1.89 0.63 23.68
CA THR A 5 2.59 0.10 22.51
C THR A 5 2.73 1.22 21.49
N GLY A 6 3.54 2.23 21.80
CA GLY A 6 4.15 3.04 20.75
C GLY A 6 5.19 2.16 20.07
N SER A 7 4.77 1.36 19.09
CA SER A 7 5.69 0.57 18.27
C SER A 7 6.68 1.55 17.64
N LYS A 8 7.97 1.41 17.97
CA LYS A 8 9.02 2.11 17.22
C LYS A 8 8.88 1.72 15.74
N PRO A 9 9.06 2.66 14.79
CA PRO A 9 9.14 2.30 13.38
C PRO A 9 10.21 1.22 13.23
N THR A 10 9.81 0.07 12.69
CA THR A 10 10.73 -1.04 12.43
C THR A 10 11.32 -0.90 11.03
N ASP A 11 12.48 -1.50 10.79
CA ASP A 11 13.09 -1.50 9.46
C ASP A 11 12.18 -2.16 8.42
N GLU A 12 11.36 -3.13 8.84
CA GLU A 12 10.34 -3.78 8.00
C GLU A 12 9.25 -2.79 7.58
N LEU A 13 8.75 -1.95 8.51
CA LEU A 13 7.75 -0.93 8.19
C LEU A 13 8.33 0.11 7.21
N ALA A 14 9.54 0.61 7.48
CA ALA A 14 10.19 1.58 6.60
C ALA A 14 10.42 1.01 5.18
N THR A 15 10.84 -0.25 5.09
CA THR A 15 11.02 -0.96 3.82
C THR A 15 9.70 -1.13 3.09
N ALA A 16 8.66 -1.61 3.77
CA ALA A 16 7.33 -1.82 3.20
C ALA A 16 6.73 -0.51 2.66
N VAL A 17 6.87 0.59 3.39
CA VAL A 17 6.43 1.92 2.95
C VAL A 17 7.18 2.35 1.69
N GLY A 18 8.51 2.20 1.66
CA GLY A 18 9.33 2.52 0.49
C GLY A 18 8.89 1.75 -0.76
N GLN A 19 8.78 0.42 -0.66
CA GLN A 19 8.37 -0.44 -1.77
C GLN A 19 6.94 -0.11 -2.25
N TYR A 20 6.02 0.19 -1.31
CA TYR A 20 4.68 0.60 -1.66
C TYR A 20 4.69 1.94 -2.40
N VAL A 21 5.35 2.97 -1.88
CA VAL A 21 5.36 4.33 -2.48
C VAL A 21 6.02 4.32 -3.87
N LEU A 22 7.09 3.54 -4.04
CA LEU A 22 7.76 3.35 -5.34
C LEU A 22 6.93 2.51 -6.34
N GLY A 23 5.81 1.92 -5.89
CA GLY A 23 4.93 1.12 -6.74
C GLY A 23 5.48 -0.27 -7.07
N GLU A 24 6.49 -0.73 -6.33
CA GLU A 24 7.10 -2.06 -6.50
C GLU A 24 6.15 -3.16 -6.01
N VAL A 25 5.34 -2.86 -5.00
CA VAL A 25 4.37 -3.79 -4.41
C VAL A 25 3.01 -3.12 -4.20
N SER A 26 1.95 -3.92 -4.15
CA SER A 26 0.61 -3.46 -3.81
C SER A 26 0.47 -3.13 -2.32
N LEU A 27 -0.55 -2.34 -1.96
CA LEU A 27 -0.88 -1.99 -0.56
C LEU A 27 -1.00 -3.24 0.33
N GLY A 28 -1.68 -4.28 -0.17
CA GLY A 28 -1.86 -5.53 0.58
C GLY A 28 -0.56 -6.29 0.80
N LYS A 29 0.36 -6.27 -0.17
CA LYS A 29 1.66 -6.97 -0.05
C LYS A 29 2.62 -6.23 0.87
N ALA A 30 2.60 -4.90 0.85
CA ALA A 30 3.34 -4.08 1.80
C ALA A 30 2.84 -4.27 3.23
N ALA A 31 1.52 -4.29 3.44
CA ALA A 31 0.90 -4.57 4.73
C ALA A 31 1.32 -5.94 5.28
N GLU A 32 1.28 -6.98 4.44
CA GLU A 32 1.75 -8.33 4.81
C GLU A 32 3.23 -8.32 5.24
N ALA A 33 4.10 -7.62 4.50
CA ALA A 33 5.54 -7.52 4.83
C ALA A 33 5.80 -6.78 6.15
N ALA A 34 4.94 -5.82 6.50
CA ALA A 34 4.98 -5.10 7.77
C ALA A 34 4.28 -5.84 8.93
N GLY A 35 3.70 -7.03 8.68
CA GLY A 35 2.93 -7.76 9.69
C GLY A 35 1.62 -7.07 10.09
N MET A 36 1.06 -6.25 9.21
CA MET A 36 -0.13 -5.45 9.41
C MET A 36 -1.28 -5.94 8.55
N THR A 37 -2.51 -5.66 8.98
CA THR A 37 -3.65 -5.73 8.07
C THR A 37 -3.54 -4.60 7.04
N ARG A 38 -4.24 -4.79 5.90
CA ARG A 38 -4.30 -3.77 4.86
C ARG A 38 -4.85 -2.42 5.36
N TRP A 39 -5.81 -2.45 6.29
CA TRP A 39 -6.41 -1.25 6.87
C TRP A 39 -5.44 -0.51 7.80
N GLU A 40 -4.76 -1.23 8.70
CA GLU A 40 -3.76 -0.62 9.60
C GLU A 40 -2.61 0.04 8.82
N PHE A 41 -2.15 -0.60 7.76
CA PHE A 41 -1.09 -0.04 6.92
C PHE A 41 -1.57 1.22 6.16
N ASP A 42 -2.82 1.26 5.72
CA ASP A 42 -3.42 2.44 5.07
C ASP A 42 -3.54 3.61 6.05
N GLU A 43 -3.95 3.36 7.30
CA GLU A 43 -3.98 4.38 8.35
C GLU A 43 -2.59 4.95 8.67
N VAL A 44 -1.56 4.09 8.75
CA VAL A 44 -0.17 4.54 8.98
C VAL A 44 0.31 5.46 7.84
N LEU A 45 -0.03 5.13 6.60
CA LEU A 45 0.31 5.97 5.45
C LEU A 45 -0.40 7.33 5.51
N LEU A 46 -1.71 7.32 5.81
CA LEU A 46 -2.50 8.55 5.96
C LEU A 46 -1.97 9.45 7.08
N ASP A 47 -1.66 8.87 8.24
CA ASP A 47 -1.06 9.60 9.38
C ASP A 47 0.31 10.19 9.04
N ALA A 48 1.08 9.53 8.17
CA ALA A 48 2.36 10.02 7.66
C ALA A 48 2.20 11.06 6.52
N GLY A 49 0.96 11.38 6.11
CA GLY A 49 0.67 12.36 5.06
C GLY A 49 0.71 11.79 3.63
N PHE A 50 0.76 10.46 3.48
CA PHE A 50 0.56 9.82 2.18
C PHE A 50 -0.93 9.66 1.92
N GLU A 51 -1.42 10.25 0.83
CA GLU A 51 -2.72 9.85 0.30
C GLU A 51 -2.59 8.44 -0.27
N SER A 52 -3.55 7.56 0.07
CA SER A 52 -3.56 6.20 -0.44
C SER A 52 -3.58 6.23 -1.96
N LEU A 53 -2.57 5.60 -2.57
CA LEU A 53 -2.33 5.67 -3.99
C LEU A 53 -3.27 4.68 -4.69
N TYR A 54 -4.51 5.13 -4.90
CA TYR A 54 -5.53 4.39 -5.62
C TYR A 54 -5.35 4.55 -7.14
N GLY A 55 -5.60 3.47 -7.86
CA GLY A 55 -5.56 3.42 -9.32
C GLY A 55 -4.15 3.31 -9.92
N PRO A 56 -4.06 3.32 -11.26
CA PRO A 56 -2.81 3.14 -11.99
C PRO A 56 -1.80 4.26 -11.73
N ARG A 57 -0.57 3.89 -11.40
CA ARG A 57 0.55 4.82 -11.19
C ARG A 57 1.44 4.99 -12.42
N THR A 58 1.30 4.09 -13.38
CA THR A 58 2.00 4.15 -14.66
C THR A 58 1.02 4.01 -15.81
N ASN A 59 1.41 4.51 -16.98
CA ASN A 59 0.63 4.33 -18.19
C ASN A 59 0.41 2.85 -18.54
N ASP A 60 1.34 1.97 -18.15
CA ASP A 60 1.21 0.54 -18.43
C ASP A 60 0.24 -0.16 -17.47
N GLN A 61 0.23 0.24 -16.19
CA GLN A 61 -0.84 -0.15 -15.26
C GLN A 61 -2.20 0.35 -15.75
N LEU A 62 -2.27 1.57 -16.29
CA LEU A 62 -3.51 2.16 -16.80
C LEU A 62 -4.04 1.40 -18.01
N LYS A 63 -3.15 1.06 -18.96
CA LYS A 63 -3.51 0.22 -20.11
C LYS A 63 -4.02 -1.14 -19.65
N THR A 64 -3.37 -1.75 -18.67
CA THR A 64 -3.78 -3.06 -18.12
C THR A 64 -5.20 -3.01 -17.56
N GLU A 65 -5.54 -1.97 -16.78
CA GLU A 65 -6.90 -1.79 -16.28
C GLU A 65 -7.92 -1.50 -17.40
N LEU A 66 -7.54 -0.70 -18.41
CA LEU A 66 -8.40 -0.40 -19.56
C LEU A 66 -8.70 -1.66 -20.39
N ASP A 67 -7.68 -2.50 -20.62
CA ASP A 67 -7.81 -3.75 -21.35
C ASP A 67 -8.70 -4.74 -20.60
N ALA A 68 -8.50 -4.87 -19.27
CA ALA A 68 -9.38 -5.68 -18.42
C ALA A 68 -10.83 -5.20 -18.46
N ALA A 69 -11.07 -3.89 -18.43
CA ALA A 69 -12.41 -3.30 -18.50
C ALA A 69 -13.09 -3.53 -19.87
N ARG A 70 -12.33 -3.50 -20.97
CA ARG A 70 -12.85 -3.78 -22.33
C ARG A 70 -13.24 -5.24 -22.50
N ASN A 71 -12.46 -6.17 -21.94
CA ASN A 71 -12.74 -7.60 -22.00
C ASN A 71 -14.00 -8.02 -21.22
N LEU A 72 -14.50 -7.18 -20.30
CA LEU A 72 -15.76 -7.43 -19.58
C LEU A 72 -17.01 -7.16 -20.44
N GLY A 73 -16.86 -6.56 -21.62
CA GLY A 73 -17.94 -6.22 -22.54
C GLY A 73 -18.18 -7.22 -23.68
N GLU A 74 -17.45 -8.33 -23.72
CA GLU A 74 -17.61 -9.46 -24.66
C GLU A 74 -18.23 -10.68 -23.97
#